data_AF-A0A3N7CBQ8-F1
#
_entry.id   AF-A0A3N7CBQ8-F1
#
_cell.length_a   1.000
_cell.length_b   1.000
_cell.length_c   1.000
_cell.angle_alpha   90.00
_cell.angle_beta   90.00
_cell.angle_gamma   90.00
#
_symmetry.space_group_name_H-M   'P 1'
#
loop_
_entity.id
_entity.type
_entity.pdbx_description
1 polymer ?
#
loop_
_entity_poly.entity_id
_entity_poly.type
_entity_poly.pdbx_seq_one_letter_code
_entity_poly.pdbx_strand_id
1 'polypeptide(L)'
;MSQPAPLSEALLHQVEQTKRDTAKIFKVLKDTRTLTATNTFQAHVRVPGSDLLIVVATPGPWDDDQSIRAVVASYDGVVHLDEYLAPGQPLSASRQGGGGRRYAATFRGAPQVNVVIHVHTPYLGGYAAAHRVFPLNYAAAQRVTLARELPVYIDRRQPEAEFILDVLTANPHTPAVLEANGGATFFGPALLQSAEWILLFEEGAYFQALGENLGGVRPFGEGVLEQQWRMTGLWEQGRTLVAPVR
;
A
#
# COMPACT_ATOMS: atom_id res chain seq x y z
N MET A 1 -33.39 -1.83 6.77
CA MET A 1 -32.34 -0.86 7.17
C MET A 1 -32.57 0.42 6.38
N SER A 2 -32.54 1.58 7.04
CA SER A 2 -32.66 2.88 6.38
C SER A 2 -31.46 3.10 5.44
N GLN A 3 -31.65 3.84 4.34
CA GLN A 3 -30.52 4.22 3.49
C GLN A 3 -29.53 5.07 4.29
N PRO A 4 -28.21 4.91 4.07
CA PRO A 4 -27.21 5.77 4.68
C PRO A 4 -27.41 7.22 4.22
N ALA A 5 -27.00 8.16 5.07
CA ALA A 5 -27.08 9.58 4.76
C ALA A 5 -26.28 9.92 3.48
N PRO A 6 -26.74 10.90 2.67
CA PRO A 6 -25.99 11.37 1.51
C PRO A 6 -24.57 11.82 1.87
N LEU A 7 -23.62 11.58 0.99
CA LEU A 7 -22.25 12.06 1.16
C LEU A 7 -22.19 13.59 1.04
N SER A 8 -21.30 14.22 1.80
CA SER A 8 -21.05 15.65 1.68
C SER A 8 -20.34 15.98 0.37
N GLU A 9 -20.50 17.22 -0.11
CA GLU A 9 -19.81 17.71 -1.32
C GLU A 9 -18.28 17.60 -1.20
N ALA A 10 -17.73 17.88 -0.02
CA ALA A 10 -16.31 17.73 0.25
C ALA A 10 -15.83 16.28 0.09
N LEU A 11 -16.61 15.31 0.54
CA LEU A 11 -16.29 13.89 0.39
C LEU A 11 -16.43 13.44 -1.07
N LEU A 12 -17.43 13.90 -1.80
CA LEU A 12 -17.54 13.64 -3.25
C LEU A 12 -16.33 14.20 -4.01
N HIS A 13 -15.87 15.40 -3.67
CA HIS A 13 -14.64 15.96 -4.25
C HIS A 13 -13.40 15.11 -3.91
N GLN A 14 -13.30 14.60 -2.67
CA GLN A 14 -12.22 13.69 -2.27
C GLN A 14 -12.26 12.35 -3.02
N VAL A 15 -13.45 11.80 -3.28
CA VAL A 15 -13.64 10.60 -4.10
C VAL A 15 -13.11 10.83 -5.52
N GLU A 16 -13.50 11.93 -6.15
CA GLU A 16 -13.04 12.26 -7.50
C GLU A 16 -11.53 12.50 -7.57
N GLN A 17 -10.95 13.16 -6.56
CA GLN A 17 -9.49 13.31 -6.47
C GLN A 17 -8.80 11.95 -6.32
N THR A 18 -9.33 11.07 -5.47
CA THR A 18 -8.78 9.72 -5.25
C THR A 18 -8.82 8.89 -6.54
N LYS A 19 -9.90 8.99 -7.33
CA LYS A 19 -10.01 8.34 -8.65
C LYS A 19 -8.98 8.88 -9.64
N ARG A 20 -8.81 10.21 -9.72
CA ARG A 20 -7.79 10.83 -10.58
C ARG A 20 -6.37 10.41 -10.23
N ASP A 21 -6.04 10.42 -8.94
CA ASP A 21 -4.71 10.00 -8.47
C ASP A 21 -4.48 8.52 -8.74
N THR A 22 -5.49 7.67 -8.53
CA THR A 22 -5.42 6.24 -8.85
C THR A 22 -5.25 6.00 -10.34
N ALA A 23 -5.92 6.76 -11.21
CA ALA A 23 -5.73 6.66 -12.65
C ALA A 23 -4.29 7.03 -13.08
N LYS A 24 -3.72 8.08 -12.47
CA LYS A 24 -2.31 8.46 -12.65
C LYS A 24 -1.38 7.34 -12.17
N ILE A 25 -1.60 6.83 -10.96
CA ILE A 25 -0.81 5.72 -10.39
C ILE A 25 -0.88 4.51 -11.31
N PHE A 26 -2.07 4.11 -11.72
CA PHE A 26 -2.27 2.96 -12.58
C PHE A 26 -1.50 3.09 -13.88
N LYS A 27 -1.60 4.25 -14.54
CA LYS A 27 -0.82 4.53 -15.75
C LYS A 27 0.67 4.38 -15.51
N VAL A 28 1.21 5.04 -14.46
CA VAL A 28 2.64 4.99 -14.15
C VAL A 28 3.10 3.56 -13.88
N LEU A 29 2.46 2.87 -12.92
CA LEU A 29 2.89 1.53 -12.51
C LEU A 29 2.71 0.48 -13.60
N LYS A 30 1.75 0.67 -14.52
CA LYS A 30 1.58 -0.18 -15.71
C LYS A 30 2.67 0.09 -16.74
N ASP A 31 2.92 1.36 -17.06
CA ASP A 31 3.92 1.76 -18.07
C ASP A 31 5.35 1.39 -17.64
N THR A 32 5.65 1.42 -16.34
CA THR A 32 6.92 0.98 -15.77
C THR A 32 7.02 -0.53 -15.54
N ARG A 33 5.95 -1.29 -15.83
CA ARG A 33 5.84 -2.73 -15.54
C ARG A 33 6.04 -3.08 -14.05
N THR A 34 5.75 -2.13 -13.18
CA THR A 34 5.71 -2.34 -11.72
C THR A 34 4.52 -3.20 -11.33
N LEU A 35 3.37 -3.03 -11.99
CA LEU A 35 2.25 -3.96 -11.84
C LEU A 35 2.49 -5.24 -12.63
N THR A 36 2.05 -6.35 -12.04
CA THR A 36 1.86 -7.60 -12.77
C THR A 36 0.77 -7.47 -13.85
N ALA A 37 0.76 -8.41 -14.80
CA ALA A 37 -0.14 -8.36 -15.96
C ALA A 37 -1.65 -8.38 -15.61
N THR A 38 -2.01 -8.80 -14.39
CA THR A 38 -3.40 -8.78 -13.91
C THR A 38 -3.85 -7.39 -13.44
N ASN A 39 -2.97 -6.40 -13.45
CA ASN A 39 -3.20 -5.05 -12.94
C ASN A 39 -3.72 -5.05 -11.49
N THR A 40 -3.26 -5.95 -10.62
CA THR A 40 -3.78 -6.00 -9.24
C THR A 40 -3.24 -4.82 -8.42
N PHE A 41 -4.12 -3.85 -8.15
CA PHE A 41 -3.90 -2.73 -7.24
C PHE A 41 -5.25 -2.33 -6.62
N GLN A 42 -5.32 -2.29 -5.30
CA GLN A 42 -6.48 -1.82 -4.55
C GLN A 42 -6.04 -0.92 -3.40
N ALA A 43 -6.55 0.31 -3.35
CA ALA A 43 -6.25 1.26 -2.29
C ALA A 43 -7.49 1.51 -1.43
N HIS A 44 -7.26 1.59 -0.13
CA HIS A 44 -8.22 1.99 0.89
C HIS A 44 -7.71 3.30 1.48
N VAL A 45 -8.46 4.39 1.33
CA VAL A 45 -8.06 5.73 1.72
C VAL A 45 -8.98 6.21 2.84
N ARG A 46 -8.40 6.64 3.96
CA ARG A 46 -9.13 7.16 5.11
C ARG A 46 -9.88 8.45 4.75
N VAL A 47 -11.14 8.55 5.18
CA VAL A 47 -11.86 9.83 5.24
C VAL A 47 -11.63 10.46 6.62
N PRO A 48 -10.94 11.61 6.72
CA PRO A 48 -10.60 12.23 8.01
C PRO A 48 -11.81 12.47 8.91
N GLY A 49 -11.67 12.19 10.20
CA GLY A 49 -12.71 12.44 11.20
C GLY A 49 -13.92 11.50 11.13
N SER A 50 -13.84 10.40 10.37
CA SER A 50 -14.91 9.41 10.24
C SER A 50 -14.36 7.97 10.26
N ASP A 51 -15.28 7.01 10.24
CA ASP A 51 -14.99 5.59 10.05
C ASP A 51 -15.19 5.14 8.58
N LEU A 52 -15.25 6.08 7.64
CA LEU A 52 -15.39 5.81 6.22
C LEU A 52 -14.03 5.62 5.53
N LEU A 53 -14.03 4.73 4.55
CA LEU A 53 -12.95 4.51 3.60
C LEU A 53 -13.45 4.76 2.19
N ILE A 54 -12.63 5.45 1.39
CA ILE A 54 -12.73 5.46 -0.07
C ILE A 54 -11.91 4.29 -0.58
N VAL A 55 -12.55 3.35 -1.25
CA VAL A 55 -11.93 2.16 -1.81
C VAL A 55 -11.95 2.26 -3.33
N VAL A 56 -10.76 2.14 -3.92
CA VAL A 56 -10.56 2.20 -5.37
C VAL A 56 -9.70 1.02 -5.80
N ALA A 57 -9.96 0.51 -6.99
CA ALA A 57 -9.17 -0.56 -7.59
C ALA A 57 -8.91 -0.24 -9.06
N THR A 58 -7.81 -0.76 -9.57
CA THR A 58 -7.51 -0.71 -10.99
C THR A 58 -8.35 -1.72 -11.76
N PRO A 59 -8.78 -1.40 -13.00
CA PRO A 59 -9.51 -2.33 -13.84
C PRO A 59 -8.62 -3.50 -14.27
N GLY A 60 -9.24 -4.65 -14.45
CA GLY A 60 -8.60 -5.81 -15.05
C GLY A 60 -8.18 -5.54 -16.49
N PRO A 61 -7.16 -6.25 -17.01
CA PRO A 61 -6.72 -6.10 -18.40
C PRO A 61 -7.79 -6.52 -19.44
N TRP A 62 -8.82 -7.24 -19.01
CA TRP A 62 -9.92 -7.74 -19.85
C TRP A 62 -11.21 -6.93 -19.70
N ASP A 63 -11.24 -5.92 -18.82
CA ASP A 63 -12.45 -5.12 -18.61
C ASP A 63 -12.65 -4.16 -19.79
N ASP A 64 -13.87 -4.11 -20.34
CA ASP A 64 -14.23 -3.16 -21.40
C ASP A 64 -14.11 -1.71 -20.93
N ASP A 65 -14.48 -1.46 -19.67
CA ASP A 65 -14.36 -0.16 -19.00
C ASP A 65 -13.06 -0.10 -18.20
N GLN A 66 -12.14 0.75 -18.66
CA GLN A 66 -10.85 1.00 -18.01
C GLN A 66 -10.87 2.19 -17.04
N SER A 67 -12.05 2.72 -16.70
CA SER A 67 -12.18 3.81 -15.73
C SER A 67 -11.93 3.34 -14.29
N ILE A 68 -11.43 4.24 -13.44
CA ILE A 68 -11.33 3.98 -12.00
C ILE A 68 -12.69 4.24 -11.37
N ARG A 69 -13.21 3.22 -10.68
CA ARG A 69 -14.47 3.29 -9.92
C ARG A 69 -14.19 3.22 -8.43
N ALA A 70 -14.97 3.98 -7.67
CA ALA A 70 -14.87 4.10 -6.23
C ALA A 70 -16.05 3.47 -5.49
N VAL A 71 -15.76 3.01 -4.29
CA VAL A 71 -16.73 2.64 -3.25
C VAL A 71 -16.42 3.48 -2.03
N VAL A 72 -17.45 3.98 -1.34
CA VAL A 72 -17.29 4.53 0.01
C VAL A 72 -18.00 3.62 0.98
N ALA A 73 -17.28 3.09 1.96
CA ALA A 73 -17.84 2.19 2.96
C ALA A 73 -17.26 2.45 4.35
N SER A 74 -18.06 2.26 5.38
CA SER A 74 -17.65 2.34 6.78
C SER A 74 -16.90 1.09 7.23
N TYR A 75 -16.23 1.18 8.39
CA TYR A 75 -15.50 0.07 9.00
C TYR A 75 -16.35 -1.16 9.37
N ASP A 76 -17.67 -1.01 9.51
CA ASP A 76 -18.62 -2.12 9.72
C ASP A 76 -19.19 -2.67 8.38
N GLY A 77 -18.84 -2.06 7.25
CA GLY A 77 -19.19 -2.51 5.91
C GLY A 77 -20.49 -1.93 5.36
N VAL A 78 -21.05 -0.88 5.98
CA VAL A 78 -22.15 -0.12 5.37
C VAL A 78 -21.62 0.65 4.18
N VAL A 79 -22.25 0.49 3.02
CA VAL A 79 -21.85 1.13 1.76
C VAL A 79 -22.63 2.42 1.57
N HIS A 80 -21.90 3.52 1.36
CA HIS A 80 -22.43 4.88 1.15
C HIS A 80 -22.31 5.36 -0.30
N LEU A 81 -21.42 4.75 -1.09
CA LEU A 81 -21.28 4.96 -2.52
C LEU A 81 -20.76 3.66 -3.14
N ASP A 82 -21.29 3.29 -4.31
CA ASP A 82 -20.78 2.18 -5.10
C ASP A 82 -20.97 2.47 -6.60
N GLU A 83 -19.88 2.87 -7.26
CA GLU A 83 -19.89 3.17 -8.70
C GLU A 83 -19.90 1.90 -9.58
N TYR A 84 -19.85 0.70 -8.99
CA TYR A 84 -20.01 -0.57 -9.72
C TYR A 84 -21.46 -0.99 -9.87
N LEU A 85 -22.38 -0.40 -9.10
CA LEU A 85 -23.80 -0.68 -9.21
C LEU A 85 -24.36 -0.15 -10.53
N ALA A 86 -25.25 -0.92 -11.14
CA ALA A 86 -26.02 -0.45 -12.28
C ALA A 86 -26.90 0.76 -11.88
N PRO A 87 -27.10 1.74 -12.77
CA PRO A 87 -27.95 2.89 -12.49
C PRO A 87 -29.32 2.49 -11.93
N GLY A 88 -29.75 3.14 -10.84
CA GLY A 88 -31.03 2.90 -10.18
C GLY A 88 -31.05 1.72 -9.19
N GLN A 89 -29.98 0.94 -9.06
CA GLN A 89 -29.88 -0.07 -8.01
C GLN A 89 -29.69 0.57 -6.62
N PRO A 90 -30.35 0.07 -5.57
CA PRO A 90 -30.16 0.57 -4.22
C PRO A 90 -28.80 0.11 -3.65
N LEU A 91 -28.19 0.92 -2.76
CA LEU A 91 -26.92 0.58 -2.09
C LEU A 91 -26.98 -0.73 -1.30
N SER A 92 -28.17 -1.16 -0.85
CA SER A 92 -28.36 -2.47 -0.20
C SER A 92 -28.10 -3.67 -1.12
N ALA A 93 -28.02 -3.46 -2.44
CA ALA A 93 -27.60 -4.48 -3.40
C ALA A 93 -26.07 -4.58 -3.54
N SER A 94 -25.32 -3.61 -3.01
CA SER A 94 -23.85 -3.61 -3.07
C SER A 94 -23.27 -4.82 -2.33
N ARG A 95 -22.23 -5.40 -2.92
CA ARG A 95 -21.41 -6.45 -2.30
C ARG A 95 -20.04 -5.94 -1.86
N GLN A 96 -19.83 -4.62 -1.91
CA GLN A 96 -18.53 -3.99 -1.71
C GLN A 96 -18.22 -3.62 -0.25
N GLY A 97 -19.11 -3.94 0.70
CA GLY A 97 -18.90 -3.72 2.13
C GLY A 97 -17.68 -4.45 2.73
N GLY A 98 -17.09 -5.41 2.00
CA GLY A 98 -15.80 -5.99 2.36
C GLY A 98 -14.64 -4.98 2.33
N GLY A 99 -14.69 -3.99 1.42
CA GLY A 99 -13.67 -2.94 1.32
C GLY A 99 -13.57 -2.09 2.58
N GLY A 100 -14.71 -1.75 3.19
CA GLY A 100 -14.72 -1.03 4.48
C GLY A 100 -14.13 -1.83 5.65
N ARG A 101 -14.31 -3.16 5.64
CA ARG A 101 -13.95 -4.04 6.76
C ARG A 101 -12.50 -4.53 6.74
N ARG A 102 -11.94 -4.80 5.56
CA ARG A 102 -10.65 -5.53 5.40
C ARG A 102 -9.52 -4.96 6.27
N TYR A 103 -9.35 -3.64 6.27
CA TYR A 103 -8.28 -2.95 6.99
C TYR A 103 -8.79 -2.06 8.13
N ALA A 104 -10.06 -2.20 8.55
CA ALA A 104 -10.67 -1.38 9.59
C ALA A 104 -9.86 -1.40 10.91
N ALA A 105 -9.36 -2.57 11.31
CA ALA A 105 -8.53 -2.70 12.51
C ALA A 105 -7.20 -1.96 12.37
N THR A 106 -6.54 -2.03 11.21
CA THR A 106 -5.32 -1.25 10.91
C THR A 106 -5.56 0.25 11.05
N PHE A 107 -6.64 0.77 10.44
CA PHE A 107 -6.96 2.19 10.53
C PHE A 107 -7.37 2.64 11.95
N ARG A 108 -7.94 1.75 12.78
CA ARG A 108 -8.21 2.07 14.19
C ARG A 108 -6.94 2.05 15.04
N GLY A 109 -6.09 1.06 14.86
CA GLY A 109 -4.89 0.84 15.67
C GLY A 109 -3.68 1.71 15.29
N ALA A 110 -3.64 2.22 14.05
CA ALA A 110 -2.56 3.06 13.55
C ALA A 110 -3.10 4.39 12.97
N PRO A 111 -3.34 5.42 13.80
CA PRO A 111 -3.88 6.71 13.35
C PRO A 111 -3.01 7.43 12.31
N GLN A 112 -1.70 7.15 12.28
CA GLN A 112 -0.76 7.67 11.29
C GLN A 112 -0.95 7.08 9.88
N VAL A 113 -1.65 5.95 9.75
CA VAL A 113 -1.95 5.31 8.47
C VAL A 113 -3.22 5.94 7.88
N ASN A 114 -3.09 6.54 6.71
CA ASN A 114 -4.20 7.14 5.95
C ASN A 114 -4.49 6.39 4.65
N VAL A 115 -3.59 5.53 4.20
CA VAL A 115 -3.81 4.65 3.05
C VAL A 115 -3.29 3.26 3.34
N VAL A 116 -4.02 2.24 2.88
CA VAL A 116 -3.54 0.86 2.74
C VAL A 116 -3.73 0.43 1.29
N ILE A 117 -2.65 -0.03 0.65
CA ILE A 117 -2.64 -0.44 -0.76
C ILE A 117 -2.20 -1.91 -0.83
N HIS A 118 -3.07 -2.77 -1.34
CA HIS A 118 -2.68 -4.10 -1.75
C HIS A 118 -2.31 -4.10 -3.23
N VAL A 119 -1.15 -4.64 -3.57
CA VAL A 119 -0.59 -4.59 -4.94
C VAL A 119 0.15 -5.88 -5.29
N HIS A 120 0.05 -6.33 -6.54
CA HIS A 120 0.91 -7.40 -7.06
C HIS A 120 1.96 -6.83 -8.01
N THR A 121 3.22 -6.94 -7.60
CA THR A 121 4.39 -6.59 -8.40
C THR A 121 5.26 -7.82 -8.65
N PRO A 122 5.95 -7.94 -9.80
CA PRO A 122 6.71 -9.15 -10.14
C PRO A 122 7.80 -9.54 -9.12
N TYR A 123 8.64 -8.61 -8.69
CA TYR A 123 9.85 -8.91 -7.92
C TYR A 123 9.59 -8.94 -6.42
N LEU A 124 8.80 -8.00 -5.85
CA LEU A 124 8.33 -8.16 -4.47
C LEU A 124 7.46 -9.41 -4.33
N GLY A 125 6.65 -9.74 -5.34
CA GLY A 125 5.94 -11.02 -5.42
C GLY A 125 6.89 -12.22 -5.42
N GLY A 126 8.06 -12.12 -6.06
CA GLY A 126 9.12 -13.12 -6.00
C GLY A 126 9.67 -13.34 -4.58
N TYR A 127 9.96 -12.26 -3.84
CA TYR A 127 10.34 -12.35 -2.42
C TYR A 127 9.23 -12.97 -1.57
N ALA A 128 7.98 -12.55 -1.82
CA ALA A 128 6.80 -13.05 -1.14
C ALA A 128 6.56 -14.54 -1.40
N ALA A 129 6.77 -15.03 -2.63
CA ALA A 129 6.69 -16.43 -3.00
C ALA A 129 7.85 -17.27 -2.42
N ALA A 130 9.02 -16.66 -2.25
CA ALA A 130 10.16 -17.29 -1.58
C ALA A 130 10.04 -17.30 -0.05
N HIS A 131 9.01 -16.65 0.51
CA HIS A 131 8.80 -16.48 1.95
C HIS A 131 10.02 -15.83 2.63
N ARG A 132 10.65 -14.89 1.93
CA ARG A 132 11.83 -14.14 2.41
C ARG A 132 11.44 -12.71 2.71
N VAL A 133 12.00 -12.15 3.77
CA VAL A 133 12.00 -10.70 3.98
C VAL A 133 12.68 -10.01 2.80
N PHE A 134 12.24 -8.80 2.46
CA PHE A 134 12.90 -7.99 1.44
C PHE A 134 13.82 -6.96 2.09
N PRO A 135 15.16 -7.12 2.03
CA PRO A 135 16.07 -6.10 2.52
C PRO A 135 16.06 -4.89 1.59
N LEU A 136 16.04 -3.68 2.15
CA LEU A 136 16.04 -2.42 1.41
C LEU A 136 17.48 -1.98 1.06
N ASN A 137 18.24 -2.82 0.34
CA ASN A 137 19.63 -2.54 -0.04
C ASN A 137 19.76 -1.74 -1.36
N TYR A 138 18.64 -1.23 -1.89
CA TYR A 138 18.64 -0.29 -3.00
C TYR A 138 18.60 1.15 -2.49
N ALA A 139 19.55 1.98 -2.89
CA ALA A 139 19.75 3.32 -2.32
C ALA A 139 18.51 4.22 -2.44
N ALA A 140 17.80 4.19 -3.58
CA ALA A 140 16.60 5.01 -3.76
C ALA A 140 15.42 4.51 -2.92
N ALA A 141 15.28 3.19 -2.74
CA ALA A 141 14.30 2.62 -1.81
C ALA A 141 14.62 2.98 -0.34
N GLN A 142 15.89 2.88 0.07
CA GLN A 142 16.30 3.22 1.43
C GLN A 142 16.14 4.70 1.75
N ARG A 143 16.25 5.57 0.75
CA ARG A 143 16.15 7.03 0.89
C ARG A 143 14.80 7.51 1.45
N VAL A 144 13.72 6.75 1.21
CA VAL A 144 12.35 7.17 1.52
C VAL A 144 11.77 6.54 2.78
N THR A 145 12.52 5.69 3.48
CA THR A 145 12.10 5.07 4.74
C THR A 145 13.28 4.83 5.68
N LEU A 146 12.99 4.79 6.98
CA LEU A 146 13.94 4.35 8.00
C LEU A 146 13.90 2.83 8.23
N ALA A 147 12.91 2.13 7.68
CA ALA A 147 12.91 0.66 7.69
C ALA A 147 14.10 0.12 6.91
N ARG A 148 14.60 -1.03 7.35
CA ARG A 148 15.74 -1.74 6.75
C ARG A 148 15.32 -2.91 5.89
N GLU A 149 14.12 -3.42 6.12
CA GLU A 149 13.53 -4.55 5.41
C GLU A 149 12.00 -4.49 5.47
N LEU A 150 11.36 -5.25 4.59
CA LEU A 150 9.92 -5.52 4.65
C LEU A 150 9.70 -6.96 5.14
N PRO A 151 8.94 -7.15 6.24
CA PRO A 151 8.63 -8.47 6.75
C PRO A 151 7.60 -9.19 5.87
N VAL A 152 7.52 -10.51 6.01
CA VAL A 152 6.60 -11.36 5.24
C VAL A 152 5.53 -11.97 6.14
N TYR A 153 4.28 -11.79 5.72
CA TYR A 153 3.10 -12.34 6.36
C TYR A 153 2.82 -13.76 5.83
N ILE A 154 3.17 -14.77 6.62
CA ILE A 154 3.09 -16.20 6.25
C ILE A 154 1.91 -16.91 6.92
N ASP A 155 1.74 -16.75 8.24
CA ASP A 155 0.73 -17.48 9.00
C ASP A 155 -0.65 -16.82 8.89
N ARG A 156 -1.48 -17.34 7.97
CA ARG A 156 -2.83 -16.83 7.69
C ARG A 156 -3.87 -17.10 8.78
N ARG A 157 -3.50 -17.74 9.90
CA ARG A 157 -4.39 -17.90 11.07
C ARG A 157 -4.52 -16.58 11.84
N GLN A 158 -3.47 -15.77 11.86
CA GLN A 158 -3.55 -14.39 12.33
C GLN A 158 -4.31 -13.57 11.29
N PRO A 159 -5.19 -12.62 11.66
CA PRO A 159 -5.72 -11.65 10.71
C PRO A 159 -4.62 -10.72 10.15
N GLU A 160 -4.65 -10.44 8.84
CA GLU A 160 -3.66 -9.56 8.17
C GLU A 160 -3.53 -8.19 8.87
N ALA A 161 -4.66 -7.60 9.28
CA ALA A 161 -4.68 -6.31 9.95
C ALA A 161 -3.96 -6.34 11.32
N GLU A 162 -4.01 -7.45 12.04
CA GLU A 162 -3.30 -7.62 13.32
C GLU A 162 -1.79 -7.77 13.07
N PHE A 163 -1.39 -8.54 12.05
CA PHE A 163 0.01 -8.66 11.67
C PHE A 163 0.63 -7.30 11.30
N ILE A 164 -0.10 -6.47 10.53
CA ILE A 164 0.34 -5.12 10.19
C ILE A 164 0.54 -4.26 11.45
N LEU A 165 -0.35 -4.38 12.44
CA LEU A 165 -0.21 -3.65 13.71
C LEU A 165 1.01 -4.12 14.50
N ASP A 166 1.26 -5.43 14.58
CA ASP A 166 2.45 -5.97 15.24
C ASP A 166 3.74 -5.46 14.57
N VAL A 167 3.77 -5.43 13.23
CA VAL A 167 4.89 -4.89 12.44
C VAL A 167 5.11 -3.40 12.74
N LEU A 168 4.04 -2.60 12.80
CA LEU A 168 4.11 -1.18 13.12
C LEU A 168 4.53 -0.92 14.57
N THR A 169 4.12 -1.78 15.51
CA THR A 169 4.56 -1.74 16.91
C THR A 169 6.06 -2.04 17.02
N ALA A 170 6.55 -3.05 16.30
CA ALA A 170 7.96 -3.42 16.30
C ALA A 170 8.84 -2.35 15.62
N ASN A 171 8.36 -1.79 14.51
CA ASN A 171 9.04 -0.70 13.81
C ASN A 171 8.03 0.23 13.14
N PRO A 172 7.77 1.44 13.69
CA PRO A 172 6.77 2.37 13.17
C PRO A 172 7.15 2.98 11.81
N HIS A 173 8.37 2.74 11.33
CA HIS A 173 8.85 3.18 10.03
C HIS A 173 8.63 2.18 8.91
N THR A 174 8.18 0.97 9.23
CA THR A 174 7.89 -0.05 8.22
C THR A 174 6.76 0.43 7.31
N PRO A 175 6.99 0.54 5.99
CA PRO A 175 5.99 1.10 5.06
C PRO A 175 5.11 0.04 4.40
N ALA A 176 5.46 -1.25 4.53
CA ALA A 176 4.80 -2.33 3.83
C ALA A 176 5.14 -3.70 4.44
N VAL A 177 4.32 -4.69 4.11
CA VAL A 177 4.57 -6.11 4.33
C VAL A 177 4.46 -6.87 3.02
N LEU A 178 5.20 -7.96 2.88
CA LEU A 178 4.99 -8.94 1.81
C LEU A 178 3.90 -9.91 2.22
N GLU A 179 3.05 -10.30 1.29
CA GLU A 179 2.01 -11.31 1.50
C GLU A 179 2.43 -12.63 0.89
N ALA A 180 2.73 -13.65 1.71
CA ALA A 180 3.27 -14.92 1.22
C ALA A 180 2.41 -15.52 0.10
N ASN A 181 3.08 -15.87 -1.01
CA ASN A 181 2.49 -16.38 -2.27
C ASN A 181 1.52 -15.41 -2.99
N GLY A 182 1.56 -14.12 -2.68
CA GLY A 182 0.72 -13.09 -3.30
C GLY A 182 1.56 -11.92 -3.79
N GLY A 183 1.31 -10.74 -3.23
CA GLY A 183 2.04 -9.50 -3.53
C GLY A 183 2.53 -8.81 -2.26
N ALA A 184 2.22 -7.52 -2.14
CA ALA A 184 2.59 -6.71 -1.00
C ALA A 184 1.44 -5.80 -0.57
N THR A 185 1.40 -5.49 0.73
CA THR A 185 0.47 -4.54 1.32
C THR A 185 1.26 -3.36 1.88
N PHE A 186 1.09 -2.20 1.27
CA PHE A 186 1.72 -0.93 1.66
C PHE A 186 0.77 -0.15 2.56
N PHE A 187 1.31 0.55 3.54
CA PHE A 187 0.55 1.42 4.44
C PHE A 187 1.33 2.70 4.68
N GLY A 188 0.66 3.84 4.58
CA GLY A 188 1.34 5.12 4.61
C GLY A 188 0.42 6.33 4.82
N PRO A 189 1.00 7.54 4.76
CA PRO A 189 0.30 8.76 5.10
C PRO A 189 -0.51 9.36 3.94
N ALA A 190 -0.24 8.96 2.69
CA ALA A 190 -0.92 9.48 1.50
C ALA A 190 -0.83 8.52 0.29
N LEU A 191 -1.88 8.49 -0.54
CA LEU A 191 -2.01 7.58 -1.68
C LEU A 191 -0.86 7.68 -2.69
N LEU A 192 -0.56 8.89 -3.19
CA LEU A 192 0.50 9.09 -4.18
C LEU A 192 1.88 8.72 -3.61
N GLN A 193 2.18 9.12 -2.38
CA GLN A 193 3.46 8.82 -1.75
C GLN A 193 3.66 7.31 -1.57
N SER A 194 2.62 6.60 -1.11
CA SER A 194 2.71 5.13 -1.00
C SER A 194 2.84 4.44 -2.36
N ALA A 195 2.25 4.99 -3.42
CA ALA A 195 2.45 4.48 -4.78
C ALA A 195 3.87 4.73 -5.32
N GLU A 196 4.50 5.86 -4.98
CA GLU A 196 5.90 6.11 -5.29
C GLU A 196 6.82 5.10 -4.57
N TRP A 197 6.50 4.75 -3.33
CA TRP A 197 7.23 3.69 -2.60
C TRP A 197 7.09 2.33 -3.27
N ILE A 198 5.90 1.97 -3.77
CA ILE A 198 5.69 0.73 -4.53
C ILE A 198 6.66 0.67 -5.71
N LEU A 199 6.77 1.74 -6.50
CA LEU A 199 7.69 1.83 -7.64
C LEU A 199 9.15 1.64 -7.20
N LEU A 200 9.61 2.40 -6.21
CA LEU A 200 10.99 2.35 -5.74
C LEU A 200 11.38 0.99 -5.14
N PHE A 201 10.44 0.36 -4.42
CA PHE A 201 10.72 -0.91 -3.76
C PHE A 201 10.68 -2.07 -4.74
N GLU A 202 9.78 -2.04 -5.72
CA GLU A 202 9.78 -2.99 -6.82
C GLU A 202 11.06 -2.88 -7.65
N GLU A 203 11.53 -1.67 -7.95
CA GLU A 203 12.81 -1.46 -8.63
C GLU A 203 13.99 -2.00 -7.80
N GLY A 204 13.96 -1.78 -6.48
CA GLY A 204 14.93 -2.39 -5.57
C GLY A 204 14.88 -3.91 -5.59
N ALA A 205 13.69 -4.50 -5.56
CA ALA A 205 13.50 -5.94 -5.64
C ALA A 205 13.99 -6.51 -6.97
N TYR A 206 13.77 -5.80 -8.08
CA TYR A 206 14.31 -6.15 -9.39
C TYR A 206 15.83 -6.22 -9.40
N PHE A 207 16.51 -5.14 -9.00
CA PHE A 207 17.98 -5.11 -8.98
C PHE A 207 18.55 -6.16 -8.04
N GLN A 208 17.90 -6.40 -6.91
CA GLN A 208 18.38 -7.38 -5.96
C GLN A 208 18.20 -8.81 -6.48
N ALA A 209 17.05 -9.14 -7.07
CA ALA A 209 16.83 -10.44 -7.71
C ALA A 209 17.84 -10.70 -8.85
N LEU A 210 18.17 -9.68 -9.64
CA LEU A 210 19.25 -9.79 -10.64
C LEU A 210 20.62 -9.96 -10.00
N GLY A 211 20.93 -9.18 -8.95
CA GLY A 211 22.21 -9.18 -8.25
C GLY A 211 22.54 -10.51 -7.59
N GLU A 212 21.53 -11.26 -7.13
CA GLU A 212 21.73 -12.64 -6.63
C GLU A 212 22.42 -13.53 -7.67
N ASN A 213 22.09 -13.39 -8.96
CA ASN A 213 22.73 -14.14 -10.04
C ASN A 213 24.16 -13.67 -10.37
N LEU A 214 24.58 -12.52 -9.84
CA LEU A 214 25.89 -11.90 -10.08
C LEU A 214 26.86 -12.07 -8.90
N GLY A 215 26.55 -12.98 -7.97
CA GLY A 215 27.37 -13.25 -6.77
C GLY A 215 26.81 -12.67 -5.47
N GLY A 216 25.52 -12.32 -5.44
CA GLY A 216 24.82 -11.86 -4.25
C GLY A 216 24.78 -10.35 -4.09
N VAL A 217 23.65 -9.84 -3.59
CA VAL A 217 23.50 -8.42 -3.24
C VAL A 217 24.35 -8.09 -2.00
N ARG A 218 25.07 -6.97 -2.05
CA ARG A 218 25.87 -6.50 -0.91
C ARG A 218 25.08 -5.50 -0.06
N PRO A 219 25.27 -5.50 1.28
CA PRO A 219 24.84 -4.39 2.11
C PRO A 219 25.45 -3.06 1.66
N PHE A 220 24.87 -1.97 2.10
CA PHE A 220 25.43 -0.65 1.86
C PHE A 220 26.83 -0.52 2.47
N GLY A 221 27.72 0.15 1.74
CA GLY A 221 29.00 0.62 2.28
C GLY A 221 28.81 1.70 3.33
N GLU A 222 29.90 2.00 4.04
CA GLU A 222 29.93 3.07 5.04
C GLU A 222 29.49 4.42 4.42
N GLY A 223 28.74 5.21 5.19
CA GLY A 223 28.28 6.54 4.78
C GLY A 223 27.10 6.57 3.80
N VAL A 224 26.72 5.45 3.17
CA VAL A 224 25.61 5.45 2.19
C VAL A 224 24.28 5.81 2.87
N LEU A 225 24.01 5.29 4.06
CA LEU A 225 22.77 5.61 4.79
C LEU A 225 22.68 7.09 5.15
N GLU A 226 23.78 7.65 5.63
CA GLU A 226 23.88 9.07 5.92
C GLU A 226 23.64 9.90 4.67
N GLN A 227 24.29 9.56 3.56
CA GLN A 227 24.10 10.24 2.29
C GLN A 227 22.63 10.19 1.85
N GLN A 228 22.02 9.00 1.82
CA GLN A 228 20.64 8.85 1.36
C GLN A 228 19.66 9.58 2.27
N TRP A 229 19.75 9.42 3.58
CA TRP A 229 18.82 10.04 4.51
C TRP A 229 18.99 11.56 4.65
N ARG A 230 20.18 12.11 4.38
CA ARG A 230 20.35 13.58 4.26
C ARG A 230 19.58 14.17 3.08
N MET A 231 19.41 13.42 1.99
CA MET A 231 18.66 13.89 0.81
C MET A 231 17.16 14.08 1.08
N THR A 232 16.61 13.40 2.08
CA THR A 232 15.19 13.42 2.44
C THR A 232 14.92 13.96 3.84
N GLY A 233 15.95 14.47 4.53
CA GLY A 233 15.82 14.99 5.89
C GLY A 233 15.62 13.91 6.96
N LEU A 234 15.76 12.64 6.62
CA LEU A 234 15.61 11.52 7.56
C LEU A 234 16.84 11.29 8.44
N TRP A 235 17.97 11.96 8.18
CA TRP A 235 19.24 11.67 8.85
C TRP A 235 19.19 11.81 10.37
N GLU A 236 18.58 12.89 10.87
CA GLU A 236 18.55 13.16 12.32
C GLU A 236 17.84 12.06 13.11
N GLN A 237 16.79 11.49 12.54
CA GLN A 237 16.09 10.35 13.12
C GLN A 237 16.81 9.04 12.82
N GLY A 238 17.25 8.84 11.57
CA GLY A 238 17.89 7.59 11.16
C GLY A 238 19.19 7.30 11.89
N ARG A 239 19.99 8.32 12.22
CA ARG A 239 21.25 8.15 12.96
C ARG A 239 21.03 7.58 14.36
N THR A 240 19.90 7.84 15.00
CA THR A 240 19.61 7.26 16.33
C THR A 240 19.27 5.77 16.25
N LEU A 241 18.85 5.29 15.07
CA LEU A 241 18.51 3.89 14.82
C LEU A 241 19.71 3.03 14.38
N VAL A 242 20.77 3.67 13.86
CA VAL A 242 21.96 2.97 13.34
C VAL A 242 23.24 3.27 14.12
N ALA A 243 23.21 4.20 15.08
CA ALA A 243 24.34 4.44 15.95
C ALA A 243 24.64 3.17 16.78
N PRO A 244 25.91 2.75 16.92
CA PRO A 244 26.24 1.66 17.80
C PRO A 244 25.79 1.99 19.22
N VAL A 245 25.08 1.04 19.86
CA VAL A 245 24.75 1.12 21.28
C VAL A 245 26.08 1.26 22.03
N ARG A 246 26.26 2.40 22.70
CA ARG A 246 27.43 2.66 23.52
C ARG A 246 27.38 1.88 24.83
#